data_AF-A0A925MNJ7-F1
#
_entry.id   AF-A0A925MNJ7-F1
#
_cell.length_a   1.000
_cell.length_b   1.000
_cell.length_c   1.000
_cell.angle_alpha   90.00
_cell.angle_beta   90.00
_cell.angle_gamma   90.00
#
_symmetry.space_group_name_H-M   'P 1'
#
loop_
_entity.id
_entity.type
_entity.pdbx_description
1 polymer ?
#
loop_
_entity_poly.entity_id
_entity_poly.type
_entity_poly.pdbx_seq_one_letter_code
_entity_poly.pdbx_strand_id
1 'polypeptide(L)'
;MTQLDQLKKLTTVVADTGDFEAMKQFKPQDATTNPSLILQAAGKPEYRPLIDKAISEFKDGGLSGQALTDAILDRILILFGLEILKIVPGRVSTEVDARLSFDTAGTLEKARHLIAAYAEEGISKDRILIKIASTWEGIKAAETLEKEGIHCNLTLLFS
;
A
#
# COMPACT_ATOMS: atom_id res chain seq x y z
N MET A 1 -11.55 29.60 7.46
CA MET A 1 -10.26 28.92 7.20
C MET A 1 -9.93 28.12 8.46
N THR A 2 -9.95 26.80 8.37
CA THR A 2 -9.68 25.88 9.48
C THR A 2 -8.17 25.78 9.76
N GLN A 3 -7.77 25.16 10.88
CA GLN A 3 -6.34 24.86 11.14
C GLN A 3 -5.75 23.95 10.05
N LEU A 4 -6.55 22.99 9.53
CA LEU A 4 -6.15 22.13 8.42
C LEU A 4 -5.88 22.93 7.14
N ASP A 5 -6.73 23.91 6.82
CA ASP A 5 -6.54 24.77 5.65
C ASP A 5 -5.24 25.58 5.73
N GLN A 6 -4.84 25.97 6.94
CA GLN A 6 -3.56 26.66 7.16
C GLN A 6 -2.38 25.69 7.02
N LEU A 7 -2.49 24.49 7.58
CA LEU A 7 -1.44 23.46 7.48
C LEU A 7 -1.15 23.10 6.02
N LYS A 8 -2.18 22.96 5.18
CA LYS A 8 -2.03 22.63 3.74
C LYS A 8 -1.22 23.67 2.95
N LYS A 9 -1.07 24.91 3.46
CA LYS A 9 -0.23 25.93 2.84
C LYS A 9 1.25 25.80 3.18
N LEU A 10 1.56 25.09 4.27
CA LEU A 10 2.92 24.96 4.81
C LEU A 10 3.49 23.55 4.60
N THR A 11 2.61 22.54 4.59
CA THR A 11 2.97 21.13 4.56
C THR A 11 2.06 20.37 3.61
N THR A 12 2.64 19.43 2.86
CA THR A 12 1.87 18.44 2.11
C THR A 12 1.17 17.49 3.07
N VAL A 13 -0.16 17.59 3.15
CA VAL A 13 -0.96 16.75 4.05
C VAL A 13 -1.20 15.37 3.42
N VAL A 14 -0.94 14.33 4.20
CA VAL A 14 -1.14 12.92 3.84
C VAL A 14 -2.17 12.31 4.79
N ALA A 15 -3.07 11.46 4.30
CA ALA A 15 -3.98 10.70 5.16
C ALA A 15 -3.39 9.33 5.52
N ASP A 16 -3.42 8.98 6.80
CA ASP A 16 -2.97 7.67 7.31
C ASP A 16 -4.19 6.82 7.71
N THR A 17 -4.81 6.19 6.70
CA THR A 17 -6.04 5.43 6.87
C THR A 17 -6.30 4.50 5.68
N GLY A 18 -7.07 3.43 5.90
CA GLY A 18 -7.70 2.64 4.84
C GLY A 18 -9.15 3.08 4.54
N ASP A 19 -9.62 4.14 5.21
CA ASP A 19 -11.00 4.63 5.12
C ASP A 19 -11.16 5.71 4.03
N PHE A 20 -11.84 5.34 2.95
CA PHE A 20 -12.06 6.20 1.78
C PHE A 20 -12.92 7.42 2.08
N GLU A 21 -13.90 7.32 2.98
CA GLU A 21 -14.79 8.43 3.30
C GLU A 21 -14.05 9.54 4.04
N ALA A 22 -13.16 9.16 4.97
CA ALA A 22 -12.25 10.11 5.61
C ALA A 22 -11.36 10.82 4.59
N MET A 23 -10.81 10.09 3.60
CA MET A 23 -9.99 10.70 2.54
C MET A 23 -10.79 11.69 1.69
N LYS A 24 -12.02 11.35 1.28
CA LYS A 24 -12.91 12.26 0.52
C LYS A 24 -13.24 13.52 1.31
N GLN A 25 -13.46 13.39 2.61
CA GLN A 25 -13.75 14.51 3.51
C GLN A 25 -12.54 15.46 3.62
N PHE A 26 -11.35 14.91 3.88
CA PHE A 26 -10.18 15.73 4.20
C PHE A 26 -9.32 16.12 3.00
N LYS A 27 -9.52 15.51 1.82
CA LYS A 27 -8.83 15.81 0.55
C LYS A 27 -7.31 15.94 0.71
N PRO A 28 -6.61 14.88 1.13
CA PRO A 28 -5.16 14.87 1.28
C PRO A 28 -4.46 14.84 -0.09
N GLN A 29 -3.16 15.14 -0.13
CA GLN A 29 -2.35 15.02 -1.34
C GLN A 29 -2.00 13.55 -1.64
N ASP A 30 -1.45 12.86 -0.64
CA ASP A 30 -1.09 11.44 -0.67
C ASP A 30 -1.90 10.68 0.39
N ALA A 31 -1.86 9.36 0.35
CA ALA A 31 -2.34 8.50 1.42
C ALA A 31 -1.32 7.40 1.76
N THR A 32 -1.33 6.94 3.00
CA THR A 32 -0.53 5.82 3.46
C THR A 32 -1.42 4.77 4.09
N THR A 33 -1.15 3.51 3.78
CA THR A 33 -1.74 2.35 4.44
C THR A 33 -0.65 1.59 5.19
N ASN A 34 -1.07 0.64 6.02
CA ASN A 34 -0.23 -0.36 6.68
C ASN A 34 -1.10 -1.60 6.94
N PRO A 35 -0.53 -2.74 7.34
CA PRO A 35 -1.29 -3.97 7.57
C PRO A 35 -2.45 -3.78 8.57
N SER A 36 -2.26 -2.99 9.63
CA SER A 36 -3.31 -2.74 10.63
C SER A 36 -4.46 -1.90 10.07
N LEU A 37 -4.18 -0.87 9.27
CA LEU A 37 -5.21 -0.02 8.67
C LEU A 37 -6.02 -0.78 7.61
N ILE A 38 -5.36 -1.63 6.83
CA ILE A 38 -6.05 -2.52 5.89
C ILE A 38 -6.91 -3.54 6.63
N LEU A 39 -6.40 -4.15 7.71
CA LEU A 39 -7.20 -5.08 8.53
C LEU A 39 -8.44 -4.41 9.11
N GLN A 40 -8.30 -3.21 9.67
CA GLN A 40 -9.42 -2.45 10.20
C GLN A 40 -10.44 -2.11 9.11
N ALA A 41 -10.00 -1.68 7.94
CA ALA A 41 -10.87 -1.37 6.82
C ALA A 41 -11.57 -2.63 6.26
N ALA A 42 -10.85 -3.73 6.08
CA ALA A 42 -11.40 -5.00 5.60
C ALA A 42 -12.51 -5.56 6.51
N GLY A 43 -12.52 -5.20 7.80
CA GLY A 43 -13.58 -5.54 8.74
C GLY A 43 -14.87 -4.73 8.59
N LYS A 44 -14.86 -3.64 7.79
CA LYS A 44 -16.02 -2.78 7.61
C LYS A 44 -16.94 -3.29 6.49
N PRO A 45 -18.28 -3.36 6.70
CA PRO A 45 -19.22 -3.87 5.70
C PRO A 45 -19.16 -3.16 4.34
N GLU A 46 -18.92 -1.85 4.35
CA GLU A 46 -18.83 -1.03 3.13
C GLU A 46 -17.66 -1.40 2.22
N TYR A 47 -16.60 -2.01 2.76
CA TYR A 47 -15.42 -2.44 2.01
C TYR A 47 -15.41 -3.93 1.68
N ARG A 48 -16.43 -4.67 2.14
CA ARG A 48 -16.63 -6.09 1.84
C ARG A 48 -16.58 -6.42 0.34
N PRO A 49 -17.12 -5.61 -0.58
CA PRO A 49 -17.05 -5.90 -2.02
C PRO A 49 -15.62 -6.03 -2.56
N LEU A 50 -14.64 -5.30 -1.99
CA LEU A 50 -13.24 -5.44 -2.39
C LEU A 50 -12.65 -6.78 -1.95
N ILE A 51 -13.02 -7.24 -0.76
CA ILE A 51 -12.58 -8.53 -0.22
C ILE A 51 -13.17 -9.67 -1.03
N ASP A 52 -14.47 -9.61 -1.31
CA ASP A 52 -15.15 -10.64 -2.09
C ASP A 52 -14.64 -10.67 -3.54
N LYS A 53 -14.28 -9.51 -4.11
CA LYS A 53 -13.61 -9.42 -5.42
C LYS A 53 -12.24 -10.09 -5.39
N ALA A 54 -11.39 -9.80 -4.40
CA ALA A 54 -10.09 -10.44 -4.28
C ALA A 54 -10.23 -11.97 -4.13
N ILE A 55 -11.20 -12.45 -3.36
CA ILE A 55 -11.44 -13.90 -3.21
C ILE A 55 -11.94 -14.52 -4.52
N SER A 56 -12.85 -13.85 -5.23
CA SER A 56 -13.47 -14.40 -6.43
C SER A 56 -12.49 -14.55 -7.60
N GLU A 57 -11.54 -13.62 -7.74
CA GLU A 57 -10.51 -13.65 -8.78
C GLU A 57 -9.56 -14.86 -8.67
N PHE A 58 -9.44 -15.47 -7.48
CA PHE A 58 -8.61 -16.65 -7.25
C PHE A 58 -9.41 -17.95 -7.06
N LYS A 59 -10.74 -17.90 -7.15
CA LYS A 59 -11.63 -19.03 -6.86
C LYS A 59 -11.41 -20.24 -7.77
N ASP A 60 -11.16 -19.99 -9.05
CA ASP A 60 -10.93 -21.02 -10.07
C ASP A 60 -9.43 -21.16 -10.42
N GLY A 61 -8.56 -20.61 -9.59
CA GLY A 61 -7.10 -20.72 -9.72
C GLY A 61 -6.57 -22.09 -9.26
N GLY A 62 -5.35 -22.42 -9.68
CA GLY A 62 -4.65 -23.64 -9.24
C GLY A 62 -3.98 -23.52 -7.86
N LEU A 63 -4.09 -22.36 -7.19
CA LEU A 63 -3.46 -22.12 -5.89
C LEU A 63 -4.29 -22.71 -4.74
N SER A 64 -3.61 -23.13 -3.68
CA SER A 64 -4.26 -23.63 -2.46
C SER A 64 -3.41 -23.33 -1.21
N GLY A 65 -4.01 -23.49 -0.04
CA GLY A 65 -3.31 -23.31 1.25
C GLY A 65 -2.74 -21.90 1.42
N GLN A 66 -1.52 -21.82 1.96
CA GLN A 66 -0.86 -20.53 2.26
C GLN A 66 -0.64 -19.68 1.00
N ALA A 67 -0.29 -20.31 -0.12
CA ALA A 67 -0.05 -19.59 -1.38
C ALA A 67 -1.32 -18.89 -1.89
N LEU A 68 -2.49 -19.53 -1.74
CA LEU A 68 -3.77 -18.90 -2.07
C LEU A 68 -4.07 -17.72 -1.15
N THR A 69 -3.86 -17.89 0.16
CA THR A 69 -4.07 -16.82 1.14
C THR A 69 -3.17 -15.62 0.87
N ASP A 70 -1.88 -15.84 0.62
CA ASP A 70 -0.93 -14.75 0.35
C ASP A 70 -1.29 -14.00 -0.94
N ALA A 71 -1.70 -14.72 -1.99
CA ALA A 71 -2.13 -14.10 -3.24
C ALA A 71 -3.41 -13.26 -3.08
N ILE A 72 -4.39 -13.74 -2.30
CA ILE A 72 -5.60 -12.97 -1.98
C ILE A 72 -5.25 -11.72 -1.15
N LEU A 73 -4.33 -11.84 -0.18
CA LEU A 73 -3.90 -10.70 0.63
C LEU A 73 -3.20 -9.63 -0.21
N ASP A 74 -2.25 -10.02 -1.07
CA ASP A 74 -1.61 -9.09 -2.00
C ASP A 74 -2.67 -8.41 -2.89
N ARG A 75 -3.65 -9.16 -3.40
CA ARG A 75 -4.72 -8.59 -4.21
C ARG A 75 -5.58 -7.58 -3.45
N ILE A 76 -5.89 -7.85 -2.17
CA ILE A 76 -6.60 -6.88 -1.32
C ILE A 76 -5.80 -5.57 -1.21
N LEU A 77 -4.48 -5.63 -1.00
CA LEU A 77 -3.64 -4.43 -0.94
C LEU A 77 -3.70 -3.63 -2.25
N ILE A 78 -3.63 -4.31 -3.39
CA ILE A 78 -3.76 -3.67 -4.71
C ILE A 78 -5.13 -3.00 -4.85
N LEU A 79 -6.22 -3.72 -4.61
CA LEU A 79 -7.58 -3.19 -4.74
C LEU A 79 -7.83 -1.95 -3.86
N PHE A 80 -7.36 -1.98 -2.61
CA PHE A 80 -7.43 -0.80 -1.74
C PHE A 80 -6.61 0.36 -2.30
N GLY A 81 -5.38 0.12 -2.75
CA GLY A 81 -4.56 1.15 -3.38
C GLY A 81 -5.22 1.77 -4.62
N LEU A 82 -5.88 0.96 -5.46
CA LEU A 82 -6.62 1.46 -6.62
C LEU A 82 -7.75 2.42 -6.21
N GLU A 83 -8.56 2.06 -5.20
CA GLU A 83 -9.63 2.95 -4.72
C GLU A 83 -9.07 4.23 -4.10
N ILE A 84 -7.95 4.14 -3.37
CA ILE A 84 -7.27 5.32 -2.80
C ILE A 84 -6.79 6.26 -3.91
N LEU A 85 -6.18 5.73 -4.97
CA LEU A 85 -5.63 6.52 -6.07
C LEU A 85 -6.70 7.22 -6.93
N LYS A 86 -7.96 6.78 -6.86
CA LYS A 86 -9.11 7.50 -7.44
C LYS A 86 -9.48 8.75 -6.63
N ILE A 87 -9.10 8.79 -5.35
CA ILE A 87 -9.46 9.86 -4.41
C ILE A 87 -8.31 10.87 -4.28
N VAL A 88 -7.09 10.38 -4.09
CA VAL A 88 -5.92 11.23 -3.86
C VAL A 88 -5.21 11.56 -5.17
N PRO A 89 -4.81 12.83 -5.40
CA PRO A 89 -4.13 13.22 -6.64
C PRO A 89 -2.67 12.74 -6.70
N GLY A 90 -2.04 12.52 -5.55
CA GLY A 90 -0.67 12.05 -5.44
C GLY A 90 -0.58 10.54 -5.27
N ARG A 91 0.20 10.10 -4.28
CA ARG A 91 0.65 8.71 -4.17
C ARG A 91 -0.08 7.93 -3.08
N VAL A 92 -0.04 6.60 -3.19
CA VAL A 92 -0.41 5.68 -2.11
C VAL A 92 0.80 4.92 -1.61
N SER A 93 0.98 4.82 -0.29
CA SER A 93 1.94 3.88 0.30
C SER A 93 1.31 2.51 0.54
N THR A 94 1.95 1.46 0.02
CA THR A 94 1.54 0.06 0.16
C THR A 94 2.67 -0.71 0.81
N GLU A 95 2.39 -1.35 1.95
CA GLU A 95 3.42 -1.98 2.79
C GLU A 95 3.72 -3.41 2.36
N VAL A 96 5.00 -3.75 2.30
CA VAL A 96 5.43 -5.15 2.15
C VAL A 96 5.08 -5.95 3.40
N ASP A 97 5.02 -7.28 3.27
CA ASP A 97 4.80 -8.15 4.40
C ASP A 97 5.89 -7.97 5.47
N ALA A 98 5.49 -7.57 6.68
CA ALA A 98 6.41 -7.33 7.79
C ALA A 98 7.23 -8.56 8.17
N ARG A 99 6.79 -9.79 7.84
CA ARG A 99 7.55 -11.03 8.05
C ARG A 99 8.87 -11.05 7.25
N LEU A 100 8.96 -10.25 6.19
CA LEU A 100 10.14 -10.12 5.33
C LEU A 100 11.12 -9.04 5.81
N SER A 101 10.87 -8.36 6.94
CA SER A 101 11.66 -7.21 7.39
C SER A 101 13.15 -7.51 7.60
N PHE A 102 13.54 -8.77 7.79
CA PHE A 102 14.93 -9.19 7.96
C PHE A 102 15.40 -10.07 6.79
N ASP A 103 14.71 -9.99 5.65
CA ASP A 103 15.04 -10.67 4.40
C ASP A 103 15.07 -9.65 3.26
N THR A 104 16.27 -9.18 2.90
CA THR A 104 16.45 -8.24 1.80
C THR A 104 15.95 -8.82 0.47
N ALA A 105 16.21 -10.10 0.19
CA ALA A 105 15.83 -10.71 -1.08
C ALA A 105 14.31 -10.84 -1.17
N GLY A 106 13.67 -11.38 -0.13
CA GLY A 106 12.22 -11.49 -0.05
C GLY A 106 11.52 -10.13 -0.11
N THR A 107 12.07 -9.10 0.54
CA THR A 107 11.56 -7.72 0.45
C THR A 107 11.62 -7.20 -0.98
N LEU A 108 12.74 -7.39 -1.69
CA LEU A 108 12.88 -6.97 -3.09
C LEU A 108 11.90 -7.68 -4.02
N GLU A 109 11.76 -9.00 -3.87
CA GLU A 109 10.82 -9.78 -4.66
C GLU A 109 9.39 -9.34 -4.43
N LYS A 110 8.98 -9.18 -3.17
CA LYS A 110 7.63 -8.71 -2.82
C LYS A 110 7.37 -7.29 -3.32
N ALA A 111 8.31 -6.37 -3.16
CA ALA A 111 8.19 -5.00 -3.65
C ALA A 111 7.97 -4.95 -5.17
N ARG A 112 8.79 -5.67 -5.93
CA ARG A 112 8.67 -5.75 -7.39
C ARG A 112 7.36 -6.41 -7.82
N HIS A 113 6.93 -7.46 -7.11
CA HIS A 113 5.64 -8.11 -7.34
C HIS A 113 4.47 -7.13 -7.18
N LEU A 114 4.44 -6.35 -6.10
CA LEU A 114 3.39 -5.35 -5.86
C LEU A 114 3.38 -4.26 -6.93
N ILE A 115 4.55 -3.77 -7.36
CA ILE A 115 4.65 -2.80 -8.45
C ILE A 115 4.13 -3.38 -9.77
N ALA A 116 4.48 -4.63 -10.09
CA ALA A 116 3.97 -5.32 -11.28
C ALA A 116 2.44 -5.45 -11.23
N ALA A 117 1.88 -5.83 -10.09
CA ALA A 117 0.43 -5.95 -9.92
C ALA A 117 -0.31 -4.61 -10.05
N TYR A 118 0.28 -3.48 -9.63
CA TYR A 118 -0.26 -2.16 -9.94
C TYR A 118 -0.16 -1.81 -11.43
N ALA A 119 0.93 -2.19 -12.09
CA ALA A 119 1.12 -1.94 -13.52
C ALA A 119 0.11 -2.70 -14.38
N GLU A 120 -0.26 -3.92 -14.00
CA GLU A 120 -1.33 -4.71 -14.64
C GLU A 120 -2.70 -4.00 -14.59
N GLU A 121 -2.92 -3.18 -13.57
CA GLU A 121 -4.10 -2.33 -13.39
C GLU A 121 -3.96 -0.95 -14.05
N GLY A 122 -2.89 -0.74 -14.83
CA GLY A 122 -2.62 0.51 -15.53
C GLY A 122 -2.09 1.64 -14.65
N ILE A 123 -1.62 1.35 -13.44
CA ILE A 123 -1.07 2.34 -12.51
C ILE A 123 0.45 2.42 -12.67
N SER A 124 0.98 3.61 -12.98
CA SER A 124 2.42 3.85 -12.97
C SER A 124 2.99 3.71 -11.56
N LYS A 125 4.19 3.11 -11.45
CA LYS A 125 4.96 3.05 -10.21
C LYS A 125 5.22 4.41 -9.58
N ASP A 126 5.17 5.52 -10.34
CA ASP A 126 5.31 6.89 -9.83
C ASP A 126 4.17 7.29 -8.88
N ARG A 127 3.03 6.60 -8.93
CA ARG A 127 1.88 6.79 -8.03
C ARG A 127 1.98 5.93 -6.75
N ILE A 128 3.01 5.09 -6.63
CA ILE A 128 3.15 4.12 -5.54
C ILE A 128 4.40 4.43 -4.72
N LEU A 129 4.29 4.29 -3.40
CA LEU A 129 5.43 4.17 -2.50
C LEU A 129 5.41 2.79 -1.87
N ILE A 130 6.47 1.99 -2.06
CA ILE A 130 6.60 0.72 -1.35
C ILE A 130 7.06 0.99 0.07
N LYS A 131 6.20 0.66 1.03
CA LYS A 131 6.48 0.92 2.44
C LYS A 131 7.21 -0.27 3.06
N ILE A 132 8.35 -0.01 3.68
CA ILE A 132 9.29 -1.02 4.18
C ILE A 132 9.74 -0.63 5.59
N ALA A 133 9.81 -1.58 6.50
CA ALA A 133 10.35 -1.35 7.85
C ALA A 133 11.83 -0.92 7.78
N SER A 134 12.22 0.07 8.60
CA SER A 134 13.58 0.63 8.62
C SER A 134 14.59 -0.25 9.37
N THR A 135 14.56 -1.55 9.14
CA THR A 135 15.65 -2.47 9.48
C THR A 135 16.84 -2.26 8.55
N TRP A 136 18.01 -2.80 8.89
CA TRP A 136 19.16 -2.74 8.00
C TRP A 136 18.87 -3.39 6.64
N GLU A 137 18.26 -4.57 6.67
CA GLU A 137 17.87 -5.35 5.49
C GLU A 137 16.85 -4.60 4.63
N GLY A 138 15.88 -3.93 5.27
CA GLY A 138 14.87 -3.10 4.62
C GLY A 138 15.46 -1.86 3.97
N ILE A 139 16.39 -1.18 4.64
CA ILE A 139 17.13 -0.03 4.06
C ILE A 139 17.95 -0.48 2.84
N LYS A 140 18.60 -1.65 2.89
CA LYS A 140 19.34 -2.21 1.76
C LYS A 140 18.45 -2.64 0.59
N ALA A 141 17.26 -3.15 0.88
CA ALA A 141 16.26 -3.39 -0.15
C ALA A 141 15.81 -2.06 -0.80
N ALA A 142 15.46 -1.05 0.00
CA ALA A 142 15.05 0.27 -0.49
C ALA A 142 16.15 0.93 -1.34
N GLU A 143 17.42 0.84 -0.96
CA GLU A 143 18.55 1.36 -1.74
C GLU A 143 18.59 0.77 -3.16
N THR A 144 18.29 -0.53 -3.30
CA THR A 144 18.26 -1.22 -4.59
C THR A 144 17.02 -0.84 -5.39
N LEU A 145 15.85 -0.78 -4.74
CA LEU A 145 14.58 -0.40 -5.37
C LEU A 145 14.61 1.04 -5.92
N GLU A 146 15.21 1.99 -5.19
CA GLU A 146 15.34 3.37 -5.67
C GLU A 146 16.23 3.46 -6.91
N LYS A 147 17.29 2.64 -7.02
CA LYS A 147 18.12 2.53 -8.24
C LYS A 147 17.33 1.98 -9.44
N GLU A 148 16.27 1.22 -9.19
CA GLU A 148 15.33 0.71 -10.19
C GLU A 148 14.17 1.69 -10.46
N GLY A 149 14.16 2.84 -9.78
CA GLY A 149 13.07 3.83 -9.83
C GLY A 149 11.77 3.31 -9.20
N ILE A 150 11.85 2.43 -8.21
CA ILE A 150 10.73 2.04 -7.34
C ILE A 150 10.88 2.82 -6.04
N HIS A 151 10.03 3.82 -5.86
CA HIS A 151 10.11 4.72 -4.72
C HIS A 151 9.63 4.07 -3.43
N CYS A 152 10.37 4.31 -2.35
CA CYS A 152 10.15 3.66 -1.06
C CYS A 152 9.70 4.65 0.03
N ASN A 153 8.87 4.16 0.94
CA ASN A 153 8.53 4.82 2.21
C ASN A 153 9.12 4.01 3.36
N LEU A 154 10.29 4.42 3.86
CA LEU A 154 10.88 3.78 5.04
C LEU A 154 10.10 4.17 6.30
N THR A 155 9.48 3.16 6.94
CA THR A 155 8.61 3.32 8.12
C THR A 155 9.26 2.74 9.36
N LEU A 156 8.67 2.97 10.54
CA LEU A 156 9.18 2.50 11.83
C LEU A 156 10.62 2.99 12.11
N LEU A 157 10.91 4.23 11.70
CA LEU A 157 12.20 4.90 11.89
C LEU A 157 12.16 5.65 13.23
N PHE A 158 13.06 5.27 14.16
CA PHE A 158 13.10 5.82 15.51
C PHE A 158 14.47 6.35 15.95
N SER A 159 15.56 6.00 15.25
CA SER A 159 16.95 6.35 15.60
C SER A 159 17.84 6.49 14.39
#